data_AF-A0A4Q6E0E1-F1
#
_entry.id   AF-A0A4Q6E0E1-F1
#
_cell.length_a   1.000
_cell.length_b   1.000
_cell.length_c   1.000
_cell.angle_alpha   90.00
_cell.angle_beta   90.00
_cell.angle_gamma   90.00
#
_symmetry.space_group_name_H-M   'P 1'
#
loop_
_entity.id
_entity.type
_entity.pdbx_description
1 polymer ?
#
loop_
_entity_poly.entity_id
_entity_poly.type
_entity_poly.pdbx_seq_one_letter_code
_entity_poly.pdbx_strand_id
1 'polypeptide(L)' 'VIQIDARGNVVGMRFTKNSGDNTFDDYVTRAVKDSSPFPSPPEEMARTVRSGVGVRFPL' A
#
# COMPACT_ATOMS: atom_id res chain seq x y z
N VAL A 1 3.83 -0.95 -4.74
CA VAL A 1 2.64 -0.10 -4.97
C VAL A 1 1.48 -0.68 -4.20
N ILE A 2 0.74 0.15 -3.48
CA ILE A 2 -0.45 -0.24 -2.72
C ILE A 2 -1.61 0.62 -3.24
N GLN A 3 -2.80 0.05 -3.40
CA GLN A 3 -4.00 0.77 -3.78
C GLN A 3 -4.94 0.78 -2.59
N ILE A 4 -5.32 1.98 -2.16
CA ILE A 4 -6.14 2.20 -0.98
C ILE A 4 -7.38 2.99 -1.43
N ASP A 5 -8.57 2.53 -1.04
CA ASP A 5 -9.82 3.24 -1.33
C ASP A 5 -10.03 4.46 -0.42
N ALA A 6 -11.07 5.24 -0.68
CA ALA A 6 -11.38 6.44 0.11
C ALA A 6 -11.75 6.16 1.58
N ARG A 7 -12.05 4.89 1.93
CA ARG A 7 -12.35 4.43 3.29
C ARG A 7 -11.12 3.86 4.00
N GLY A 8 -9.96 3.85 3.35
CA GLY A 8 -8.71 3.32 3.92
C GLY A 8 -8.47 1.83 3.66
N ASN A 9 -9.31 1.14 2.89
CA ASN A 9 -9.13 -0.29 2.66
C ASN A 9 -8.09 -0.54 1.56
N VAL A 10 -7.19 -1.50 1.79
CA VAL A 10 -6.31 -2.01 0.73
C VAL A 10 -7.13 -2.81 -0.28
N VAL A 11 -7.24 -2.30 -1.50
CA VAL A 11 -7.94 -2.95 -2.63
C VAL A 11 -6.97 -3.61 -3.61
N GLY A 12 -5.67 -3.33 -3.50
CA GLY A 12 -4.65 -3.91 -4.37
C GLY A 12 -3.25 -3.72 -3.82
N MET A 13 -2.37 -4.66 -4.13
CA MET A 13 -0.96 -4.57 -3.78
C MET A 13 -0.11 -5.26 -4.84
N ARG A 14 1.01 -4.63 -5.19
CA ARG A 14 2.00 -5.19 -6.12
C ARG A 14 3.40 -4.74 -5.72
N PHE A 15 4.34 -5.69 -5.68
CA PHE A 15 5.76 -5.37 -5.55
C PHE A 15 6.27 -4.75 -6.86
N THR A 16 6.89 -3.57 -6.76
CA THR A 16 7.63 -2.97 -7.90
C THR A 16 8.97 -3.64 -8.12
N LYS A 17 9.52 -4.21 -7.04
CA LYS A 17 10.74 -5.00 -6.98
C LYS A 17 10.57 -5.99 -5.84
N ASN A 18 10.75 -7.28 -6.12
CA ASN A 18 10.79 -8.31 -5.09
C ASN A 18 12.09 -8.21 -4.30
N SER A 19 12.06 -8.60 -3.04
CA SER A 19 13.27 -8.66 -2.20
C SER A 19 14.22 -9.77 -2.62
N GLY A 20 13.72 -10.80 -3.30
CA GLY A 20 14.44 -12.05 -3.57
C GLY A 20 14.20 -13.12 -2.49
N ASP A 21 13.46 -12.79 -1.44
CA ASP A 21 13.03 -13.72 -0.39
C ASP A 21 11.49 -13.72 -0.31
N ASN A 22 10.89 -14.85 -0.67
CA ASN A 22 9.44 -15.01 -0.66
C ASN A 22 8.84 -14.91 0.74
N THR A 23 9.57 -15.36 1.77
CA THR A 23 9.11 -15.31 3.16
C THR A 23 9.00 -13.86 3.60
N PHE A 24 10.00 -13.03 3.28
CA PHE A 24 9.97 -11.61 3.56
C PHE A 24 8.82 -10.91 2.84
N ASP A 25 8.68 -11.16 1.52
CA ASP A 25 7.60 -10.56 0.72
C ASP A 25 6.20 -10.98 1.24
N ASP A 26 6.05 -12.20 1.74
CA ASP A 26 4.82 -12.69 2.39
C ASP A 26 4.52 -11.96 3.70
N TYR A 27 5.53 -11.74 4.55
CA TYR A 27 5.35 -10.98 5.79
C TYR A 27 4.95 -9.53 5.51
N VAL A 28 5.58 -8.88 4.53
CA VAL A 28 5.20 -7.52 4.10
C VAL A 28 3.76 -7.51 3.58
N THR A 29 3.39 -8.51 2.78
CA THR A 29 2.02 -8.65 2.27
C THR A 29 0.99 -8.75 3.39
N ARG A 30 1.26 -9.57 4.41
CA ARG A 30 0.37 -9.72 5.58
C ARG A 30 0.29 -8.42 6.37
N ALA A 31 1.42 -7.82 6.70
CA ALA A 31 1.47 -6.58 7.48
C ALA A 31 0.66 -5.45 6.83
N VAL A 32 0.75 -5.28 5.51
CA VAL A 32 -0.03 -4.27 4.78
C VAL A 32 -1.53 -4.57 4.85
N LYS A 33 -1.94 -5.84 4.69
CA LYS A 33 -3.35 -6.23 4.78
C LYS A 33 -3.91 -6.04 6.19
N ASP A 34 -3.17 -6.48 7.19
CA ASP A 34 -3.56 -6.42 8.60
C ASP A 34 -3.62 -4.98 9.13
N SER A 35 -2.92 -4.05 8.47
CA SER A 35 -2.97 -2.62 8.77
C SER A 35 -4.21 -1.91 8.19
N SER A 36 -5.03 -2.58 7.38
CA SER A 36 -6.30 -1.99 6.93
C SER A 36 -7.34 -1.94 8.06
N PRO A 37 -8.13 -0.86 8.17
CA PRO A 37 -8.14 0.31 7.30
C PRO A 37 -7.06 1.34 7.67
N PHE A 38 -6.43 1.92 6.65
CA PHE A 38 -5.52 3.05 6.78
C PHE A 38 -6.29 4.36 7.04
N PRO A 39 -5.67 5.34 7.73
CA PRO A 39 -6.27 6.66 7.88
C PRO A 39 -6.53 7.30 6.51
N SER A 40 -7.56 8.16 6.45
CA SER A 40 -7.84 8.92 5.24
C SER A 40 -6.60 9.71 4.79
N PRO A 41 -6.29 9.72 3.49
CA PRO A 41 -5.16 10.47 2.99
C PRO A 41 -5.31 11.97 3.32
N PRO A 42 -4.22 12.71 3.57
CA PRO A 42 -4.26 14.16 3.75
C PRO A 42 -5.05 14.85 2.63
N GLU A 43 -5.77 15.94 2.94
CA GLU A 43 -6.67 16.61 1.97
C GLU A 43 -5.96 16.98 0.65
N GLU A 44 -4.70 17.39 0.72
CA GLU A 44 -3.87 17.70 -0.45
C GLU A 44 -3.68 16.49 -1.39
N MET A 45 -3.65 15.29 -0.81
CA MET A 45 -3.53 14.03 -1.54
C MET A 45 -4.88 13.43 -1.93
N ALA A 46 -5.97 13.83 -1.28
CA ALA A 46 -7.31 13.30 -1.55
C ALA A 46 -7.74 13.45 -3.03
N ARG A 47 -7.24 14.48 -3.74
CA ARG A 47 -7.47 14.67 -5.18
C ARG A 47 -6.72 13.66 -6.06
N THR A 48 -5.54 13.21 -5.61
CA THR A 48 -4.67 12.25 -6.32
C THR A 48 -5.06 10.80 -6.04
N VAL A 49 -5.75 10.55 -4.92
CA VAL A 49 -6.10 9.19 -4.45
C VAL A 49 -7.14 8.48 -5.32
N ARG A 50 -7.79 9.17 -6.29
CA ARG A 50 -8.57 8.48 -7.34
C ARG A 50 -7.72 7.53 -8.20
N SER A 51 -6.39 7.63 -8.16
CA SER A 51 -5.46 6.83 -8.99
C SER A 51 -4.55 5.87 -8.19
N GLY A 52 -4.70 5.77 -6.86
CA GLY A 52 -3.88 4.91 -5.99
C GLY A 52 -2.58 5.54 -5.48
N VAL A 53 -2.08 5.09 -4.32
CA VAL A 53 -0.93 5.70 -3.62
C VAL A 53 0.31 4.79 -3.73
N GLY A 54 1.31 5.23 -4.50
CA GLY A 54 2.59 4.52 -4.58
C GLY A 54 3.52 4.81 -3.40
N VAL A 55 3.56 3.94 -2.39
CA VAL A 55 4.59 3.98 -1.34
C VAL A 55 5.87 3.27 -1.83
N ARG A 56 7.02 3.95 -1.75
CA ARG A 56 8.36 3.41 -2.06
C ARG A 56 9.25 3.52 -0.81
N PHE A 57 9.87 2.42 -0.41
CA PHE A 57 10.90 2.42 0.62
C PHE A 57 12.29 2.40 -0.04
N PRO A 58 13.21 3.32 0.27
CA PRO A 58 14.60 3.21 -0.15
C PRO A 58 15.28 2.07 0.63
N LEU A 59 16.11 1.29 -0.09
CA LEU A 59 17.02 0.30 0.48
C LEU A 59 18.31 0.97 0.94
#